data_AF-A0AA91GMQ8-F1
#
_entry.id   AF-A0AA91GMQ8-F1
#
_cell.length_a   1.000
_cell.length_b   1.000
_cell.length_c   1.000
_cell.angle_alpha   90.00
_cell.angle_beta   90.00
_cell.angle_gamma   90.00
#
_symmetry.space_group_name_H-M   'P 1'
#
loop_
_entity.id
_entity.type
_entity.pdbx_description
1 polymer ?
#
loop_
_entity_poly.entity_id
_entity_poly.type
_entity_poly.pdbx_seq_one_letter_code
_entity_poly.pdbx_strand_id
1 'polypeptide(L)' 'MKDSRLSLRMSSRRLNKLRLYAASKDKTITQIVEDWVDRLPNTEIGNQGTVPSPPSSDAENSSKDVP' A
#
# COMPACT_ATOMS: atom_id res chain seq x y z
N MET A 1 12.29 -14.72 13.48
CA MET A 1 11.77 -13.45 12.96
C MET A 1 10.38 -13.25 13.57
N LYS A 2 9.81 -12.04 13.62
CA LYS A 2 8.42 -11.90 14.08
C LYS A 2 7.51 -12.42 12.96
N ASP A 3 7.08 -13.66 13.10
CA ASP A 3 6.26 -14.33 12.08
C ASP A 3 4.89 -13.66 12.04
N SER A 4 4.61 -12.98 10.93
CA SER A 4 3.32 -12.33 10.67
C SER A 4 2.46 -13.26 9.83
N ARG A 5 1.21 -13.51 10.26
CA ARG A 5 0.33 -14.48 9.59
C ARG A 5 -0.61 -13.77 8.62
N LEU A 6 -0.63 -14.21 7.36
CA LEU A 6 -1.60 -13.76 6.36
C LEU A 6 -2.93 -14.52 6.52
N SER A 7 -4.04 -13.78 6.62
CA SER A 7 -5.40 -14.33 6.63
C SER A 7 -6.20 -13.73 5.47
N LEU A 8 -6.76 -14.57 4.61
CA LEU A 8 -7.48 -14.16 3.40
C LEU A 8 -8.88 -14.78 3.39
N ARG A 9 -9.90 -13.94 3.17
CA ARG A 9 -11.27 -14.40 2.92
C ARG A 9 -11.47 -14.60 1.42
N MET A 10 -11.74 -15.83 1.00
CA MET A 10 -11.99 -16.16 -0.40
C MET A 10 -13.06 -17.25 -0.54
N SER A 11 -13.70 -17.31 -1.72
CA SER A 11 -14.66 -18.37 -2.01
C SER A 11 -13.97 -19.72 -2.21
N SER A 12 -14.69 -20.81 -1.97
CA SER A 12 -14.19 -22.18 -2.14
C SER A 12 -13.65 -22.43 -3.56
N ARG A 13 -14.28 -21.84 -4.59
CA ARG A 13 -13.83 -21.93 -5.99
C ARG A 13 -12.42 -21.33 -6.17
N ARG A 14 -12.15 -20.16 -5.58
CA ARG A 14 -10.82 -19.51 -5.67
C ARG A 14 -9.77 -20.29 -4.88
N LEU A 15 -10.12 -20.76 -3.68
CA LEU A 15 -9.23 -21.57 -2.86
C LEU A 15 -8.85 -22.89 -3.56
N ASN A 16 -9.82 -23.55 -4.20
CA ASN A 16 -9.55 -24.77 -4.96
C ASN A 16 -8.62 -24.52 -6.15
N LYS A 17 -8.83 -23.43 -6.90
CA LYS A 17 -7.94 -23.05 -8.00
C LYS A 17 -6.50 -22.82 -7.50
N LEU A 18 -6.35 -22.18 -6.34
CA LEU A 18 -5.03 -21.95 -5.74
C LEU A 18 -4.35 -23.27 -5.31
N ARG A 19 -5.10 -24.18 -4.69
CA ARG A 19 -4.61 -25.53 -4.33
C ARG A 19 -4.13 -26.32 -5.55
N LEU A 20 -4.95 -26.35 -6.62
CA LEU A 20 -4.60 -27.06 -7.85
C LEU A 20 -3.37 -26.45 -8.53
N TYR A 21 -3.24 -25.12 -8.52
CA TYR A 21 -2.06 -24.45 -9.05
C TYR A 21 -0.79 -24.75 -8.25
N ALA A 22 -0.90 -24.79 -6.91
CA ALA A 22 0.21 -25.16 -6.05
C ALA A 22 0.65 -26.62 -6.31
N ALA A 23 -0.31 -27.54 -6.43
CA ALA A 23 -0.06 -28.94 -6.76
C ALA A 23 0.61 -29.12 -8.13
N SER A 24 0.20 -28.37 -9.16
CA SER A 24 0.82 -28.47 -10.49
C SER A 24 2.24 -27.91 -10.56
N LYS A 25 2.64 -27.11 -9.57
CA LYS A 25 3.99 -26.54 -9.43
C LYS A 25 4.86 -27.30 -8.43
N ASP A 26 4.34 -28.36 -7.81
CA ASP A 26 4.95 -29.08 -6.69
C ASP A 26 5.43 -28.15 -5.56
N LYS A 27 4.56 -27.19 -5.22
CA LYS A 27 4.81 -26.15 -4.21
C LYS A 27 3.66 -26.07 -3.22
N THR A 28 3.95 -25.58 -2.03
CA THR A 28 2.91 -25.22 -1.05
C THR A 28 2.24 -23.91 -1.44
N ILE A 29 1.01 -23.69 -0.99
CA ILE A 29 0.31 -22.41 -1.19
C ILE A 29 1.13 -21.25 -0.62
N THR A 30 1.77 -21.47 0.54
CA THR A 30 2.63 -20.48 1.18
C THR A 30 3.78 -20.08 0.26
N GLN A 31 4.50 -21.04 -0.31
CA GLN A 31 5.60 -20.75 -1.25
C GLN A 31 5.12 -20.03 -2.52
N ILE A 32 3.91 -20.35 -3.03
CA ILE A 32 3.34 -19.60 -4.15
C ILE A 32 3.09 -18.14 -3.77
N VAL A 33 2.61 -17.89 -2.55
CA VAL A 33 2.35 -16.52 -2.07
C VAL A 33 3.66 -15.79 -1.81
N GLU A 34 4.65 -16.43 -1.18
CA GLU A 34 6.00 -15.87 -0.96
C GLU A 34 6.65 -15.52 -2.30
N ASP A 35 6.66 -16.44 -3.26
CA ASP A 35 7.17 -16.21 -4.62
C ASP A 35 6.47 -15.04 -5.33
N TRP A 36 5.20 -14.78 -5.02
CA TRP A 36 4.47 -13.64 -5.58
C TRP A 36 4.83 -12.34 -4.86
N VAL A 37 4.96 -12.37 -3.54
CA VAL A 37 5.37 -11.22 -2.73
C VAL A 37 6.79 -10.78 -3.10
N ASP A 38 7.71 -11.72 -3.26
CA ASP A 38 9.11 -11.46 -3.63
C ASP A 38 9.28 -10.85 -5.03
N ARG A 39 8.26 -10.95 -5.89
CA ARG A 39 8.24 -10.32 -7.23
C ARG A 39 7.68 -8.90 -7.20
N LEU A 40 7.07 -8.48 -6.10
CA LEU A 40 6.55 -7.13 -5.99
C LEU A 40 7.72 -6.14 -5.90
N PRO A 41 7.63 -4.97 -6.55
CA PRO A 41 8.65 -3.93 -6.35
C PRO A 41 8.63 -3.48 -4.89
N ASN A 42 9.82 -3.19 -4.35
CA ASN A 42 9.94 -2.57 -3.03
C ASN A 42 9.31 -1.17 -3.10
N THR A 43 8.04 -1.10 -2.69
CA THR A 43 7.37 0.18 -2.55
C THR A 43 7.81 0.76 -1.23
N GLU A 44 8.82 1.64 -1.25
CA GLU A 44 9.05 2.55 -0.14
C GLU A 44 7.79 3.41 -0.03
N ILE A 45 6.93 3.12 0.94
CA ILE A 45 5.85 4.03 1.34
C ILE A 45 6.55 5.20 2.07
N GLY A 46 7.21 6.05 1.30
CA GLY A 46 7.93 7.23 1.73
C GLY A 46 7.38 8.44 0.97
N ASN A 47 6.62 9.27 1.68
CA ASN A 47 6.21 10.63 1.28
C ASN A 47 5.69 10.79 -0.17
N GLN A 48 4.43 10.42 -0.40
CA GLN A 48 3.69 11.15 -1.43
C GLN A 48 3.49 12.60 -0.97
N GLY A 49 4.30 13.49 -1.53
CA GLY A 49 4.06 14.93 -1.69
C GLY A 49 3.40 15.64 -0.52
N THR A 50 4.21 16.31 0.30
CA THR A 50 3.78 17.54 0.95
C THR A 50 3.30 18.47 -0.15
N VAL A 51 1.99 18.57 -0.34
CA VAL A 51 1.39 19.62 -1.16
C VAL A 51 1.83 20.93 -0.48
N PRO A 52 2.58 21.83 -1.12
CA PRO A 52 2.83 23.13 -0.53
C PRO A 52 1.47 23.82 -0.47
N SER A 53 0.92 23.95 0.74
CA SER A 53 -0.23 24.81 1.00
C SER A 53 0.11 26.19 0.43
N PRO A 54 -0.78 26.81 -0.35
CA PRO A 54 -0.55 28.18 -0.81
C PRO A 54 -0.36 29.07 0.44
N PRO A 55 0.62 29.99 0.43
CA PRO A 55 0.79 30.92 1.53
C PRO A 55 -0.53 31.69 1.70
N SER A 56 -1.12 31.59 2.89
CA SER A 56 -2.23 32.44 3.30
C SER A 56 -1.83 33.89 3.06
N SER A 57 -2.52 34.55 2.13
CA SER A 57 -2.39 35.98 1.90
C SER A 57 -3.06 36.73 3.05
N ASP A 58 -2.43 36.75 4.22
CA ASP A 58 -2.67 37.77 5.22
C ASP A 58 -1.90 39.03 4.79
N ALA A 59 -2.38 39.66 3.71
CA ALA A 59 -2.00 41.02 3.39
C ALA A 59 -2.76 41.96 4.33
N GLU A 60 -2.17 42.14 5.49
CA GLU A 60 -2.15 43.35 6.30
C GLU A 60 -2.51 44.61 5.49
N ASN A 61 -3.79 45.03 5.55
CA ASN A 61 -4.14 46.40 5.21
C ASN A 61 -4.10 47.23 6.49
N SER A 62 -2.90 47.64 6.87
CA SER A 62 -2.67 48.70 7.84
C SER A 62 -2.21 49.95 7.09
N SER A 63 -3.14 50.85 6.81
CA SER A 63 -2.87 52.27 6.51
C SER A 63 -4.19 53.01 6.34
N LYS A 64 -4.38 54.22 6.85
CA LYS A 64 -3.76 55.03 7.90
C LYS A 64 -4.72 56.23 8.01
N ASP A 65 -4.91 56.75 9.20
CA ASP A 65 -5.68 57.94 9.54
C ASP A 65 -5.57 59.13 8.56
N VAL A 66 -6.74 59.76 8.27
CA VAL A 66 -7.07 61.22 8.42
C VAL A 66 -6.37 62.19 7.44
N PRO A 67 -7.06 63.19 6.84
CA PRO A 67 -7.76 64.31 7.50
C PRO A 67 -9.29 64.31 7.38
#